data_AF-A0A3D5F8J8-F1
#
_entry.id   AF-A0A3D5F8J8-F1
#
_cell.length_a   1.000
_cell.length_b   1.000
_cell.length_c   1.000
_cell.angle_alpha   90.00
_cell.angle_beta   90.00
_cell.angle_gamma   90.00
#
_symmetry.space_group_name_H-M   'P 1'
#
loop_
_entity.id
_entity.type
_entity.pdbx_description
1 polymer ?
#
loop_
_entity_poly.entity_id
_entity_poly.type
_entity_poly.pdbx_seq_one_letter_code
_entity_poly.pdbx_strand_id
1 'polypeptide(L)'
;MNASLIQSMINAIDKPAIFITNDYVIQAVNDAYRETYDTEVIIGNSTCYAISHRNDAPCNKHGEECPLAQCQKTNRPSSVVHIHNTNEGKTYCDILMKPVRDEDG
;
A
#
# COMPACT_ATOMS: atom_id res chain seq x y z
N MET A 1 -12.09 6.77 13.56
CA MET A 1 -11.33 5.50 13.69
C MET A 1 -10.19 5.65 14.69
N ASN A 2 -9.91 4.63 15.49
CA ASN A 2 -8.80 4.63 16.46
C ASN A 2 -7.49 4.25 15.75
N ALA A 3 -6.62 5.23 15.49
CA ALA A 3 -5.35 5.02 14.79
C ALA A 3 -4.47 3.93 15.43
N SER A 4 -4.51 3.80 16.76
CA SER A 4 -3.77 2.76 17.48
C SER A 4 -4.27 1.35 17.16
N LEU A 5 -5.58 1.16 16.99
CA LEU A 5 -6.14 -0.16 16.67
C LEU A 5 -5.77 -0.58 15.25
N ILE A 6 -5.85 0.34 14.29
CA ILE A 6 -5.47 0.08 12.90
C ILE A 6 -4.00 -0.32 12.83
N GLN A 7 -3.12 0.41 13.51
CA GLN A 7 -1.71 0.07 13.57
C GLN A 7 -1.47 -1.33 14.16
N SER A 8 -2.16 -1.70 15.24
CA SER A 8 -2.09 -3.05 15.81
C SER A 8 -2.58 -4.13 14.83
N MET A 9 -3.65 -3.87 14.08
CA MET A 9 -4.16 -4.80 13.07
C MET A 9 -3.16 -4.98 11.92
N ILE A 10 -2.53 -3.90 11.46
CA ILE A 10 -1.51 -3.96 10.41
C ILE A 10 -0.26 -4.70 10.90
N ASN A 11 0.18 -4.49 12.14
CA ASN A 11 1.30 -5.20 12.74
C ASN A 11 1.06 -6.71 12.91
N ALA A 12 -0.20 -7.15 12.98
CA ALA A 12 -0.55 -8.57 13.10
C ALA A 12 -0.46 -9.34 11.76
N ILE A 13 -0.19 -8.66 10.64
CA ILE A 13 -0.02 -9.29 9.33
C ILE A 13 1.47 -9.62 9.13
N ASP A 14 1.77 -10.89 8.88
CA ASP A 14 3.15 -11.37 8.69
C ASP A 14 3.82 -10.83 7.41
N LYS A 15 3.03 -10.54 6.38
CA LYS A 15 3.50 -10.02 5.09
C LYS A 15 3.58 -8.49 5.08
N PRO A 16 4.37 -7.86 4.20
CA PRO A 16 4.37 -6.41 3.99
C PRO A 16 2.95 -5.85 3.84
N ALA A 17 2.55 -4.95 4.73
CA ALA A 17 1.20 -4.41 4.78
C ALA A 17 1.17 -2.91 5.13
N ILE A 18 0.27 -2.19 4.47
CA ILE A 18 -0.02 -0.78 4.69
C ILE A 18 -1.53 -0.55 4.73
N PHE A 19 -1.94 0.42 5.54
CA PHE A 19 -3.25 1.05 5.46
C PHE A 19 -3.08 2.41 4.81
N ILE A 20 -3.84 2.70 3.75
CA ILE A 20 -3.70 3.92 2.96
C ILE A 20 -5.04 4.63 2.74
N THR A 21 -5.00 5.94 2.54
CA THR A 21 -6.16 6.73 2.14
C THR A 21 -6.46 6.58 0.66
N ASN A 22 -7.61 7.11 0.23
CA ASN A 22 -7.96 7.23 -1.18
C ASN A 22 -7.00 8.11 -2.00
N ASP A 23 -6.23 8.96 -1.32
CA ASP A 23 -5.19 9.81 -1.92
C ASP A 23 -3.80 9.15 -1.86
N TYR A 24 -3.75 7.82 -1.72
CA TYR A 24 -2.53 7.00 -1.69
C TYR A 24 -1.61 7.22 -0.47
N VAL A 25 -2.03 8.03 0.51
CA VAL A 25 -1.21 8.38 1.68
C VAL A 25 -1.24 7.25 2.70
N ILE A 26 -0.07 6.84 3.19
CA ILE A 26 0.09 5.77 4.18
C ILE A 26 -0.29 6.28 5.57
N GLN A 27 -1.22 5.59 6.22
CA GLN A 27 -1.76 5.91 7.55
C GLN A 27 -1.34 4.89 8.62
N ALA A 28 -1.01 3.67 8.23
CA ALA A 28 -0.36 2.67 9.08
C ALA A 28 0.49 1.73 8.23
N VAL A 29 1.53 1.15 8.81
CA VAL A 29 2.50 0.29 8.12
C VAL A 29 3.15 -0.67 9.12
N ASN A 30 3.41 -1.91 8.73
CA ASN A 30 4.16 -2.86 9.56
C ASN A 30 5.66 -2.86 9.24
N ASP A 31 6.44 -3.52 10.10
CA ASP A 31 7.90 -3.59 9.95
C ASP A 31 8.30 -4.35 8.69
N ALA A 32 7.59 -5.43 8.34
CA ALA A 32 7.85 -6.18 7.10
C ALA A 32 7.80 -5.28 5.85
N TYR A 33 6.86 -4.33 5.77
CA TYR A 33 6.82 -3.38 4.65
C TYR A 33 7.95 -2.36 4.72
N ARG A 34 8.31 -1.87 5.90
CA ARG A 34 9.45 -0.95 6.08
C ARG A 34 10.78 -1.60 5.69
N GLU A 35 10.95 -2.89 5.97
CA GLU A 35 12.15 -3.65 5.63
C GLU A 35 12.24 -4.00 4.13
N THR A 36 11.10 -4.06 3.44
CA THR A 36 11.05 -4.38 2.00
C THR A 36 11.65 -3.26 1.12
N TYR A 37 11.58 -2.00 1.57
CA TYR A 37 11.98 -0.83 0.77
C TYR A 37 12.91 0.10 1.55
N ASP A 38 13.94 0.62 0.90
CA ASP A 38 14.92 1.53 1.55
C ASP A 38 14.37 2.92 1.89
N THR A 39 13.17 3.24 1.42
CA THR A 39 12.61 4.58 1.60
C THR A 39 11.84 4.65 2.90
N GLU A 40 12.22 5.57 3.77
CA GLU A 40 11.55 5.76 5.04
C GLU A 40 10.07 6.14 4.84
N VAL A 41 9.20 5.44 5.58
CA VAL A 41 7.76 5.72 5.59
C VAL A 41 7.43 6.72 6.70
N ILE A 42 7.01 7.92 6.28
CA ILE A 42 6.47 8.97 7.15
C ILE A 42 4.95 8.87 7.11
N ILE A 43 4.35 8.36 8.20
CA ILE A 43 2.90 8.21 8.32
C ILE A 43 2.19 9.56 8.15
N GLY A 44 1.12 9.57 7.35
CA GLY A 44 0.33 10.76 7.03
C GLY A 44 0.90 11.63 5.91
N ASN A 45 2.10 11.32 5.39
CA ASN A 45 2.75 12.11 4.34
C ASN A 45 3.24 11.25 3.16
N SER A 46 3.86 10.11 3.43
CA SER A 46 4.38 9.22 2.38
C SER A 46 3.25 8.56 1.61
N THR A 47 3.39 8.49 0.28
CA THR A 47 2.46 7.79 -0.59
C THR A 47 2.98 6.40 -0.97
N CYS A 48 2.09 5.44 -1.23
CA CYS A 48 2.48 4.08 -1.56
C CYS A 48 3.36 3.98 -2.82
N TYR A 49 3.12 4.84 -3.82
CA TYR A 49 3.89 4.84 -5.07
C TYR A 49 5.29 5.46 -4.90
N ALA A 50 5.44 6.42 -3.99
CA ALA A 50 6.76 6.98 -3.68
C ALA A 50 7.62 5.98 -2.91
N ILE A 51 7.02 5.21 -2.00
CA ILE A 51 7.77 4.21 -1.22
C ILE A 51 8.05 2.94 -2.04
N SER A 52 7.02 2.31 -2.61
CA SER A 52 7.18 1.01 -3.28
C SER A 52 7.86 1.09 -4.65
N HIS A 53 7.70 2.23 -5.34
CA HIS A 53 8.14 2.37 -6.73
C HIS A 53 9.12 3.53 -6.96
N ARG A 54 9.37 4.39 -5.94
CA ARG A 54 10.16 5.63 -6.08
C ARG A 54 9.64 6.54 -7.20
N ASN A 55 8.34 6.47 -7.46
CA ASN A 55 7.68 7.27 -8.48
C ASN A 55 7.07 8.55 -7.88
N ASP A 56 6.79 9.51 -8.75
CA ASP A 56 6.10 10.77 -8.44
C ASP A 56 4.58 10.69 -8.60
N ALA A 57 4.07 9.54 -9.07
CA ALA A 57 2.69 9.33 -9.43
C ALA A 57 2.26 7.86 -9.25
N PRO A 58 0.95 7.58 -9.12
CA PRO A 58 0.43 6.23 -9.00
C PRO A 58 0.78 5.33 -10.18
N CYS A 59 0.82 4.01 -9.93
CA CYS A 59 1.31 2.98 -10.86
C CYS A 59 0.67 3.06 -12.26
N ASN A 60 -0.62 3.43 -12.35
CA ASN A 60 -1.35 3.55 -13.62
C ASN A 60 -0.83 4.68 -14.53
N LYS A 61 -0.19 5.70 -13.99
CA LYS A 61 0.47 6.75 -14.80
C LYS A 61 1.83 6.29 -15.34
N HIS A 62 2.36 5.19 -14.82
CA HIS A 62 3.61 4.57 -15.23
C HIS A 62 3.40 3.25 -16.00
N GLY A 63 2.15 2.97 -16.43
CA GLY A 63 1.81 1.82 -17.27
C GLY A 63 1.52 0.52 -16.51
N GLU A 64 1.51 0.54 -15.18
CA GLU A 64 1.17 -0.61 -14.34
C GLU A 64 -0.26 -0.54 -13.81
N GLU A 65 -0.90 -1.69 -13.58
CA GLU A 65 -2.23 -1.68 -12.97
C GLU A 65 -2.15 -1.24 -11.50
N CYS A 66 -2.90 -0.21 -11.12
CA CYS A 66 -2.93 0.22 -9.73
C CYS A 66 -4.08 -0.47 -8.96
N PRO A 67 -3.80 -1.23 -7.88
CA PRO A 67 -4.83 -1.97 -7.17
C PRO A 67 -5.76 -1.05 -6.38
N LEU A 68 -5.26 0.08 -5.85
CA LEU A 68 -6.11 1.09 -5.21
C LEU A 68 -7.11 1.70 -6.21
N ALA A 69 -6.64 2.07 -7.41
CA ALA A 69 -7.51 2.64 -8.43
C ALA A 69 -8.61 1.66 -8.87
N GLN A 70 -8.28 0.37 -9.00
CA GLN A 70 -9.28 -0.67 -9.26
C GLN A 70 -10.29 -0.82 -8.11
N CYS A 71 -9.82 -0.83 -6.86
CA CYS A 71 -10.70 -0.88 -5.68
C CYS A 71 -11.63 0.34 -5.61
N GLN A 72 -11.13 1.55 -5.87
CA GLN A 72 -11.95 2.76 -5.87
C GLN A 72 -13.02 2.74 -6.96
N LYS A 73 -12.67 2.26 -8.16
CA LYS A 73 -13.61 2.16 -9.28
C LYS A 73 -14.70 1.11 -9.05
N THR A 74 -14.35 -0.02 -8.46
CA THR A 74 -15.24 -1.21 -8.37
C THR A 74 -15.90 -1.37 -7.01
N ASN A 75 -15.37 -0.70 -5.99
CA ASN A 75 -15.73 -0.87 -4.59
C ASN A 75 -15.51 -2.30 -4.05
N ARG A 76 -14.66 -3.11 -4.72
CA ARG A 76 -14.38 -4.52 -4.44
C ARG A 76 -12.88 -4.73 -4.23
N PRO A 77 -12.46 -5.83 -3.56
CA PRO A 77 -11.05 -6.21 -3.51
C PRO A 77 -10.45 -6.37 -4.92
N SER A 78 -9.19 -5.99 -5.07
CA SER A 78 -8.41 -6.11 -6.30
C SER A 78 -7.10 -6.84 -6.01
N SER A 79 -6.66 -7.65 -6.97
CA SER A 79 -5.36 -8.33 -6.93
C SER A 79 -4.63 -8.08 -8.24
N VAL A 80 -3.41 -7.58 -8.16
CA VAL A 80 -2.56 -7.29 -9.33
C VAL A 80 -1.13 -7.72 -9.04
N VAL A 81 -0.35 -8.02 -10.08
CA VAL A 81 1.08 -8.28 -9.97
C VAL A 81 1.83 -7.00 -10.29
N HIS A 82 2.70 -6.56 -9.38
CA HIS A 82 3.69 -5.52 -9.66
C HIS A 82 5.08 -6.12 -9.81
N ILE A 83 5.96 -5.39 -10.51
CA ILE A 83 7.39 -5.63 -10.46
C ILE A 83 7.99 -4.54 -9.57
N HIS A 84 8.51 -4.92 -8.42
CA HIS A 84 9.15 -4.00 -7.48
C HIS A 84 10.66 -4.10 -7.56
N ASN A 85 11.34 -2.96 -7.44
CA ASN A 85 12.79 -2.94 -7.22
C ASN A 85 13.03 -2.94 -5.71
N THR A 86 13.46 -4.08 -5.19
CA THR A 86 13.83 -4.26 -3.78
C THR A 86 15.35 -4.32 -3.66
N ASN A 87 15.85 -4.40 -2.43
CA ASN A 87 17.28 -4.62 -2.16
C ASN A 87 17.84 -5.90 -2.77
N GLU A 88 16.99 -6.90 -2.97
CA GLU A 88 17.37 -8.19 -3.55
C GLU A 88 17.28 -8.18 -5.09
N GLY A 89 16.89 -7.05 -5.69
CA GLY A 89 16.68 -6.87 -7.12
C GLY A 89 15.20 -6.77 -7.50
N LYS A 90 14.89 -7.10 -8.75
CA LYS A 90 13.52 -7.08 -9.27
C LYS A 90 12.73 -8.27 -8.74
N THR A 91 11.64 -8.00 -8.06
CA THR A 91 10.76 -9.02 -7.47
C THR A 91 9.35 -8.87 -8.03
N TYR A 92 8.70 -10.00 -8.34
CA TYR A 92 7.28 -10.04 -8.68
C TYR A 92 6.48 -10.10 -7.38
N CYS A 93 5.62 -9.11 -7.16
CA CYS A 93 4.83 -8.99 -5.94
C CYS A 93 3.34 -9.05 -6.28
N ASP A 94 2.68 -10.10 -5.79
CA ASP A 94 1.22 -10.18 -5.77
C ASP A 94 0.67 -9.21 -4.71
N ILE A 95 -0.01 -8.16 -5.16
CA ILE A 95 -0.61 -7.16 -4.27
C ILE A 95 -2.11 -7.40 -4.17
N LEU A 96 -2.59 -7.64 -2.96
CA LEU A 96 -4.00 -7.70 -2.61
C LEU A 96 -4.42 -6.39 -1.93
N MET A 97 -5.35 -5.65 -2.55
CA MET A 97 -5.97 -4.46 -1.99
C MET A 97 -7.40 -4.79 -1.55
N LYS A 98 -7.77 -4.38 -0.34
CA LYS A 98 -9.13 -4.55 0.19
C LYS A 98 -9.67 -3.19 0.64
N PRO A 99 -10.86 -2.77 0.17
CA PRO A 99 -11.50 -1.58 0.71
C PRO A 99 -11.89 -1.82 2.18
N VAL A 100 -11.61 -0.84 3.04
CA VAL A 100 -12.05 -0.81 4.43
C VAL A 100 -13.07 0.31 4.56
N ARG A 101 -14.21 -0.01 5.16
CA ARG A 101 -15.31 0.91 5.43
C ARG A 101 -15.48 1.06 6.93
N ASP A 102 -15.86 2.24 7.35
CA ASP A 102 -16.36 2.41 8.71
C ASP A 102 -17.86 2.11 8.76
N GLU A 103 -18.50 2.46 9.86
CA GLU A 103 -19.93 2.20 10.09
C GLU A 103 -20.84 3.00 9.15
N ASP A 104 -20.33 4.08 8.55
CA ASP A 104 -21.07 4.94 7.63
C ASP A 104 -20.93 4.51 6.15
N GLY A 105 -20.07 3.52 5.86
CA GLY A 105 -19.94 2.86 4.54
C GLY A 105 -18.70 3.24 3.74
#